data_AF-A0AAV5SYQ0-F1
#
_entry.id   AF-A0AAV5SYQ0-F1
#
_cell.length_a   1.000
_cell.length_b   1.000
_cell.length_c   1.000
_cell.angle_alpha   90.00
_cell.angle_beta   90.00
_cell.angle_gamma   90.00
#
_symmetry.space_group_name_H-M   'P 1'
#
loop_
_entity.id
_entity.type
_entity.pdbx_description
1 polymer ?
#
loop_
_entity_poly.entity_id
_entity_poly.type
_entity_poly.pdbx_seq_one_letter_code
_entity_poly.pdbx_strand_id
1 'polypeptide(L)'
;RDETARHYIGVRSQRAVEQKLTPGQFFVYYDKPSGVDIPVTIELKIGYMSSTRKIYHFPIQRFDCQGEPYYAVMQTDTDVKMFPSIASLVQHYHTFSHVDPETGSLETFGVPV
;
A
#
# COMPACT_ATOMS: atom_id res chain seq x y z
N ARG A 1 -22.14 0.99 -0.76
CA ARG A 1 -21.07 1.62 -1.57
C ARG A 1 -19.77 0.98 -1.11
N ASP A 2 -18.96 0.46 -2.01
CA ASP A 2 -17.69 -0.16 -1.63
C ASP A 2 -16.71 0.93 -1.15
N GLU A 3 -16.59 1.09 0.17
CA GLU A 3 -15.71 2.09 0.78
C GLU A 3 -14.24 1.83 0.47
N THR A 4 -13.87 0.59 0.08
CA THR A 4 -12.50 0.24 -0.28
C THR A 4 -12.10 0.81 -1.65
N ALA A 5 -13.05 1.04 -2.55
CA ALA A 5 -12.81 1.59 -3.88
C ALA A 5 -12.16 2.98 -3.86
N ARG A 6 -12.38 3.77 -2.80
CA ARG A 6 -11.79 5.12 -2.65
C ARG A 6 -10.28 5.11 -2.46
N HIS A 7 -9.71 3.97 -2.06
CA HIS A 7 -8.27 3.81 -1.89
C HIS A 7 -7.56 3.67 -3.24
N TYR A 8 -8.24 3.26 -4.30
CA TYR A 8 -7.64 3.12 -5.62
C TYR A 8 -7.63 4.45 -6.36
N ILE A 9 -6.44 4.93 -6.74
CA ILE A 9 -6.27 6.23 -7.40
C ILE A 9 -5.70 6.13 -8.83
N GLY A 10 -5.57 4.90 -9.34
CA GLY A 10 -5.13 4.60 -10.71
C GLY A 10 -3.63 4.83 -10.91
N VAL A 11 -3.24 5.20 -12.13
CA VAL A 11 -1.83 5.47 -12.48
C VAL A 11 -1.43 6.86 -12.01
N ARG A 12 -0.42 6.95 -11.13
CA ARG A 12 0.07 8.22 -10.55
C ARG A 12 1.56 8.13 -10.29
N SER A 13 2.26 9.27 -10.33
CA SER A 13 3.65 9.34 -9.84
C SER A 13 3.65 9.41 -8.32
N GLN A 14 4.72 8.92 -7.69
CA GLN A 14 4.93 8.99 -6.23
C GLN A 14 4.66 10.39 -5.67
N ARG A 15 5.21 11.45 -6.31
CA ARG A 15 4.98 12.85 -5.92
C ARG A 15 3.51 13.25 -5.94
N ALA A 16 2.73 12.80 -6.92
CA ALA A 16 1.30 13.12 -6.99
C ALA A 16 0.50 12.39 -5.89
N VAL A 17 0.95 11.20 -5.48
CA VAL A 17 0.38 10.47 -4.35
C VAL A 17 0.71 11.17 -3.03
N GLU A 18 1.96 11.55 -2.82
CA GLU A 18 2.45 12.29 -1.64
C GLU A 18 1.65 13.56 -1.38
N GLN A 19 1.33 14.33 -2.43
CA GLN A 19 0.52 15.54 -2.33
C GLN A 19 -0.94 15.30 -1.92
N LYS A 20 -1.44 14.07 -2.10
CA LYS A 20 -2.82 13.69 -1.77
C LYS A 20 -2.94 13.07 -0.38
N LEU A 21 -1.85 12.50 0.14
CA LEU A 21 -1.85 11.79 1.42
C LEU A 21 -2.04 12.76 2.60
N THR A 22 -2.87 12.34 3.55
CA THR A 22 -2.96 12.91 4.90
C THR A 22 -2.48 11.90 5.93
N PRO A 23 -2.11 12.32 7.16
CA PRO A 23 -1.69 11.38 8.20
C PRO A 23 -2.72 10.28 8.45
N GLY A 24 -2.25 9.03 8.57
CA GLY A 24 -3.08 7.83 8.74
C GLY A 24 -3.80 7.34 7.47
N GLN A 25 -3.64 8.03 6.33
CA GLN A 25 -4.28 7.67 5.08
C GLN A 25 -3.34 6.84 4.20
N PHE A 26 -3.93 5.93 3.42
CA PHE A 26 -3.22 5.22 2.36
C PHE A 26 -4.02 5.19 1.06
N PHE A 27 -3.30 5.04 -0.06
CA PHE A 27 -3.85 4.85 -1.39
C PHE A 27 -3.10 3.75 -2.16
N VAL A 28 -3.84 3.00 -2.97
CA VAL A 28 -3.31 2.02 -3.93
C VAL A 28 -3.21 2.67 -5.30
N TYR A 29 -2.04 2.57 -5.93
CA TYR A 29 -1.77 3.19 -7.22
C TYR A 29 -0.78 2.38 -8.05
N TYR A 30 -0.88 2.53 -9.37
CA TYR A 30 0.15 2.06 -10.30
C TYR A 30 1.20 3.16 -10.46
N ASP A 31 2.47 2.85 -10.19
CA ASP A 31 3.54 3.83 -10.24
C ASP A 31 3.81 4.25 -11.69
N LYS A 32 3.63 5.55 -11.97
CA LYS A 32 3.84 6.08 -13.30
C LYS A 32 5.34 6.06 -13.61
N PRO A 33 5.79 5.30 -14.63
CA PRO A 33 7.21 5.28 -14.97
C PRO A 33 7.69 6.68 -15.38
N SER A 34 8.86 7.05 -14.86
CA SER A 34 9.58 8.26 -15.24
C SER A 34 10.64 7.92 -16.27
N GLY A 35 10.43 8.29 -17.54
CA GLY A 35 11.39 8.04 -18.61
C GLY A 35 10.75 8.04 -20.00
N VAL A 36 11.61 7.94 -21.02
CA VAL A 36 11.16 7.73 -22.42
C VAL A 36 10.85 6.24 -22.65
N ASP A 37 11.50 5.35 -21.91
CA ASP A 37 11.29 3.92 -21.97
C ASP A 37 10.08 3.52 -21.13
N ILE A 38 9.08 2.94 -21.78
CA ILE A 38 7.90 2.37 -21.11
C ILE A 38 8.31 0.98 -20.60
N PRO A 39 8.31 0.74 -19.28
CA PRO A 39 8.66 -0.55 -18.74
C PRO A 39 7.63 -1.61 -19.16
N VAL A 40 8.11 -2.85 -19.29
CA VAL A 40 7.27 -4.02 -19.61
C VAL A 40 6.22 -4.27 -18.52
N THR A 41 6.51 -3.85 -17.28
CA THR A 41 5.63 -4.04 -16.12
C THR A 41 5.49 -2.74 -15.34
N ILE A 42 4.26 -2.38 -14.99
CA ILE A 42 3.96 -1.24 -14.12
C ILE A 42 3.77 -1.76 -12.70
N GLU A 43 4.52 -1.22 -11.75
CA GLU A 43 4.47 -1.66 -10.36
C GLU A 43 3.22 -1.12 -9.64
N LEU A 44 2.52 -2.00 -8.91
CA LEU A 44 1.41 -1.64 -8.05
C LEU A 44 1.93 -1.36 -6.63
N LYS A 45 1.54 -0.24 -6.03
CA LYS A 45 2.05 0.21 -4.73
C LYS A 45 0.94 0.68 -3.79
N ILE A 46 1.23 0.65 -2.50
CA ILE A 46 0.53 1.43 -1.47
C ILE A 46 1.38 2.65 -1.10
N GLY A 47 0.83 3.84 -1.31
CA GLY A 47 1.34 5.06 -0.68
C GLY A 47 0.68 5.25 0.69
N TYR A 48 1.46 5.46 1.73
CA TYR A 48 1.00 5.63 3.11
C TYR A 48 1.69 6.82 3.77
N MET A 49 0.96 7.60 4.57
CA MET A 49 1.53 8.61 5.46
C MET A 49 1.25 8.25 6.92
N SER A 50 2.29 8.08 7.73
CA SER A 50 2.16 7.85 9.17
C SER A 50 1.57 9.05 9.90
N SER A 51 1.15 8.87 11.16
CA SER A 51 0.74 9.99 12.04
C SER A 51 1.85 11.05 12.20
N THR A 52 3.11 10.60 12.17
CA THR A 52 4.33 11.43 12.23
C THR A 52 4.71 12.09 10.89
N ARG A 53 3.84 12.00 9.87
CA ARG A 53 4.02 12.59 8.53
C ARG A 53 5.17 12.00 7.72
N LYS A 54 5.69 10.83 8.09
CA LYS A 54 6.61 10.08 7.22
C LYS A 54 5.80 9.41 6.12
N ILE A 55 6.30 9.46 4.89
CA ILE A 55 5.63 8.87 3.72
C ILE A 55 6.37 7.62 3.29
N TYR A 56 5.62 6.58 2.99
CA TYR A 56 6.11 5.28 2.56
C TYR A 56 5.41 4.87 1.26
N HIS A 57 6.14 4.14 0.42
CA HIS A 57 5.63 3.52 -0.79
C HIS A 57 5.99 2.05 -0.78
N PHE A 58 5.01 1.19 -0.48
CA PHE A 58 5.22 -0.25 -0.39
C PHE A 58 4.77 -0.95 -1.67
N PRO A 59 5.61 -1.76 -2.31
CA PRO A 59 5.20 -2.59 -3.43
C PRO A 59 4.12 -3.59 -3.02
N ILE A 60 3.17 -3.84 -3.92
CA ILE A 60 2.25 -4.97 -3.84
C ILE A 60 2.74 -6.03 -4.82
N GLN A 61 3.13 -7.19 -4.30
CA GLN A 61 3.56 -8.32 -5.12
C GLN A 61 2.44 -9.34 -5.27
N ARG A 62 2.38 -9.96 -6.46
CA ARG A 62 1.55 -11.14 -6.71
C ARG A 62 2.41 -12.39 -6.63
N PHE A 63 1.94 -13.36 -5.88
CA PHE A 63 2.49 -14.70 -5.75
C PHE A 63 1.48 -15.70 -6.31
N ASP A 64 1.96 -16.78 -6.92
CA ASP A 64 1.10 -17.90 -7.31
C ASP A 64 1.37 -19.06 -6.35
N CYS A 65 0.34 -19.46 -5.58
CA CYS A 65 0.42 -20.57 -4.64
C CYS A 65 -0.60 -21.63 -5.06
N GLN A 66 -0.12 -22.81 -5.48
CA GLN A 66 -0.97 -23.93 -5.92
C GLN A 66 -1.96 -23.57 -7.05
N GLY A 67 -1.58 -22.63 -7.92
CA GLY A 67 -2.42 -22.17 -9.04
C GLY A 67 -3.35 -21.00 -8.70
N GLU A 68 -3.41 -20.60 -7.43
CA GLU A 68 -4.23 -19.47 -6.97
C GLU A 68 -3.37 -18.21 -6.75
N PRO A 69 -3.86 -17.03 -7.15
CA PRO A 69 -3.12 -15.78 -6.97
C PRO A 69 -3.27 -15.26 -5.54
N TYR A 70 -2.15 -14.85 -4.96
CA TYR A 70 -2.08 -14.16 -3.68
C TYR A 70 -1.36 -12.83 -3.82
N TYR A 71 -1.76 -11.85 -3.04
CA TYR A 71 -1.24 -10.49 -3.06
C TYR A 71 -0.71 -10.15 -1.68
N ALA A 72 0.44 -9.47 -1.60
CA ALA A 72 0.98 -9.01 -0.33
C ALA A 72 1.64 -7.65 -0.46
N VAL A 73 1.61 -6.89 0.64
CA VAL A 73 2.31 -5.61 0.76
C VAL A 73 3.72 -5.88 1.30
N MET A 74 4.72 -5.49 0.54
CA MET A 74 6.12 -5.69 0.88
C MET A 74 6.62 -4.56 1.78
N GLN A 75 6.25 -4.62 3.07
CA GLN A 75 6.66 -3.64 4.10
C GLN A 75 8.04 -3.96 4.66
N THR A 76 8.29 -5.23 4.96
CA THR A 76 9.52 -5.78 5.55
C THR A 76 9.77 -7.18 5.00
N ASP A 77 10.99 -7.70 5.21
CA ASP A 77 11.37 -9.05 4.77
C ASP A 77 10.79 -10.18 5.66
N THR A 78 10.08 -9.83 6.74
CA THR A 78 9.57 -10.79 7.74
C THR A 78 8.08 -10.60 7.98
N ASP A 79 7.33 -11.71 7.94
CA ASP A 79 5.88 -11.80 8.22
C ASP A 79 4.96 -11.13 7.18
N VAL A 80 5.12 -11.55 5.93
CA VAL A 80 4.33 -11.05 4.79
C VAL A 80 2.95 -11.69 4.78
N LYS A 81 1.92 -10.90 5.10
CA LYS A 81 0.53 -11.34 5.04
C LYS A 81 0.03 -11.39 3.59
N MET A 82 -0.41 -12.57 3.17
CA MET A 82 -0.94 -12.83 1.83
C MET A 82 -2.48 -12.77 1.79
N PHE A 83 -3.02 -12.24 0.71
CA PHE A 83 -4.46 -12.06 0.49
C PHE A 83 -4.88 -12.65 -0.85
N PRO A 84 -6.05 -13.29 -0.96
CA PRO A 84 -6.50 -13.89 -2.22
C PRO A 84 -6.92 -12.85 -3.29
N SER A 85 -7.06 -11.58 -2.92
CA SER A 85 -7.34 -10.49 -3.86
C SER A 85 -6.82 -9.15 -3.34
N ILE A 86 -6.63 -8.18 -4.24
CA ILE A 86 -6.28 -6.81 -3.84
C ILE A 86 -7.44 -6.18 -3.04
N ALA A 87 -8.69 -6.53 -3.34
CA ALA A 87 -9.85 -6.04 -2.58
C ALA A 87 -9.81 -6.48 -1.11
N SER A 88 -9.51 -7.75 -0.84
CA SER A 88 -9.38 -8.25 0.54
C SER A 88 -8.15 -7.69 1.25
N LEU A 89 -7.07 -7.45 0.52
CA LEU A 89 -5.89 -6.73 1.03
C LEU A 89 -6.26 -5.31 1.47
N VAL A 90 -6.91 -4.52 0.61
CA VAL A 90 -7.32 -3.14 0.93
C VAL A 90 -8.33 -3.13 2.07
N GLN A 91 -9.29 -4.06 2.08
CA GLN A 91 -10.26 -4.18 3.16
C GLN A 91 -9.56 -4.44 4.50
N HIS A 92 -8.54 -5.30 4.52
CA HIS A 92 -7.77 -5.56 5.73
C HIS A 92 -7.10 -4.28 6.27
N TYR A 93 -6.31 -3.58 5.45
CA TYR A 93 -5.65 -2.35 5.90
C TYR A 93 -6.62 -1.18 6.14
N HIS A 94 -7.82 -1.22 5.56
CA HIS A 94 -8.84 -0.22 5.89
C HIS A 94 -9.45 -0.46 7.27
N THR A 95 -9.71 -1.71 7.64
CA THR A 95 -10.40 -2.08 8.87
C THR A 95 -9.46 -2.16 10.07
N PHE A 96 -8.25 -2.68 9.87
CA PHE A 96 -7.32 -2.92 10.95
C PHE A 96 -6.32 -1.77 11.09
N SER A 97 -6.18 -1.27 12.30
CA SER A 97 -5.13 -0.38 12.74
C SER A 97 -4.49 -0.98 13.98
N HIS A 98 -3.23 -0.64 14.23
CA HIS A 98 -2.53 -1.01 15.45
C HIS A 98 -2.02 0.27 16.12
N VAL A 99 -1.73 0.18 17.42
CA VAL A 99 -1.16 1.29 18.17
C VAL A 99 0.36 1.21 18.04
N ASP A 100 0.98 2.26 17.53
CA ASP A 100 2.42 2.42 17.54
C ASP A 100 2.88 2.54 19.00
N PRO A 101 3.78 1.65 19.47
CA PRO A 101 4.19 1.60 20.87
C PRO A 101 5.05 2.79 21.31
N GLU A 102 5.70 3.49 20.38
CA GLU A 102 6.54 4.66 20.68
C GLU A 102 5.72 5.94 20.75
N THR A 103 4.78 6.10 19.81
CA THR A 103 4.00 7.34 19.66
C THR A 103 2.60 7.26 20.27
N GLY A 104 2.11 6.06 20.57
CA GLY A 104 0.74 5.81 21.01
C GLY A 104 -0.33 6.08 19.95
N SER A 105 0.08 6.37 18.70
CA SER A 105 -0.83 6.71 17.61
C SER A 105 -1.37 5.47 16.90
N LEU A 106 -2.59 5.56 16.38
CA LEU A 106 -3.15 4.51 15.53
C LEU A 106 -2.51 4.59 14.13
N GLU A 107 -1.84 3.51 13.74
CA GLU A 107 -1.18 3.36 12.45
C GLU A 107 -1.82 2.22 11.65
N THR A 108 -1.90 2.41 10.34
CA THR A 108 -2.36 1.35 9.43
C THR A 108 -1.27 0.34 9.15
N PHE A 109 -0.02 0.79 9.02
CA PHE A 109 1.14 -0.04 8.67
C PHE A 109 2.17 -0.01 9.78
N GLY A 110 2.61 -1.19 10.22
CA GLY A 110 3.64 -1.33 11.24
C GLY A 110 4.98 -1.11 10.57
N VAL A 111 5.50 0.11 10.66
CA VAL A 111 6.79 0.44 10.08
C VAL A 111 7.90 0.11 11.08
N PRO A 112 8.92 -0.69 10.72
CA PRO A 112 10.08 -0.87 11.59
C PRO A 112 10.82 0.46 11.75
N VAL A 113 11.34 0.65 12.96
CA VAL A 113 12.14 1.82 13.38
C VAL A 113 13.55 1.75 12.79
#